data_AF-L7JT01-F1
#
_entry.id   AF-L7JT01-F1
#
_cell.length_a   1.000
_cell.length_b   1.000
_cell.length_c   1.000
_cell.angle_alpha   90.00
_cell.angle_beta   90.00
_cell.angle_gamma   90.00
#
_symmetry.space_group_name_H-M   'P 1'
#
loop_
_entity.id
_entity.type
_entity.pdbx_description
1 polymer ?
#
loop_
_entity_poly.entity_id
_entity_poly.type
_entity_poly.pdbx_seq_one_letter_code
_entity_poly.pdbx_strand_id
1 'polypeptide(L)'
;MDFNYIAAKLMYLYCDNCKFGALTRLPPQLVELHINNSEINGNLELPEGLGSIVLECTSIHSNVVLTIKDQCKRIEIYKTVGVISFPSIWRLTGIEFSCYYEKVDLWRISDDLFQLVRIIGALIVKNIELGFNTKILQLINVKMSNDSIVKIHRSCNNIMVKDCTGCFDLSDIVVWGKIKFSTDTNSLKLIRSTTKNTCELLIVNIDYVKPIFTNRDIINLYISSTMNFDTDLCLKIHRIVEYVTSWHLKYYLDIPFLMFNGIISRRDQGIDYEFYQCDDNGKSKVIIKNAYIQGMVQFINRNIKEISLINVRVMTGQVLVINTAYESLFMKNCSGRFNIYGIIVSGENYVDLPDTNNHIWFYRVEKDIYNCELSRIPVNKKFTIAHNLQSARLSYITVARRASFNFAQGCKNLCLFDC
;
A
#
# COMPACT_ATOMS: atom_id res chain seq x y z
N MET A 1 38.56 -31.61 15.28
CA MET A 1 39.12 -32.35 14.14
C MET A 1 40.00 -31.40 13.36
N ASP A 2 41.20 -31.81 12.99
CA ASP A 2 42.02 -31.13 12.00
C ASP A 2 41.69 -31.76 10.62
N PHE A 3 41.58 -30.96 9.56
CA PHE A 3 41.27 -31.41 8.19
C PHE A 3 42.38 -31.03 7.19
N ASN A 4 43.52 -30.53 7.68
CA ASN A 4 44.59 -29.97 6.86
C ASN A 4 45.29 -30.98 5.92
N TYR A 5 45.04 -32.29 6.07
CA TYR A 5 45.69 -33.35 5.28
C TYR A 5 45.01 -33.65 3.94
N ILE A 6 43.80 -33.13 3.67
CA ILE A 6 43.04 -33.43 2.44
C ILE A 6 43.24 -32.30 1.40
N ALA A 7 44.49 -32.06 1.01
CA ALA A 7 44.79 -31.09 -0.04
C ALA A 7 44.33 -31.62 -1.42
N ALA A 8 43.63 -30.77 -2.18
CA ALA A 8 43.25 -30.92 -3.60
C ALA A 8 41.92 -31.61 -3.99
N LYS A 9 40.98 -31.86 -3.07
CA LYS A 9 39.62 -32.31 -3.44
C LYS A 9 38.53 -31.39 -2.89
N LEU A 10 37.50 -31.15 -3.71
CA LEU A 10 36.27 -30.49 -3.27
C LEU A 10 35.68 -31.29 -2.10
N MET A 11 35.40 -30.62 -0.99
CA MET A 11 34.94 -31.28 0.23
C MET A 11 33.47 -30.93 0.52
N TYR A 12 32.72 -31.95 0.89
CA TYR A 12 31.33 -31.88 1.36
C TYR A 12 31.32 -32.44 2.77
N LEU A 13 30.93 -31.63 3.75
CA LEU A 13 30.97 -32.02 5.15
C LEU A 13 29.54 -32.07 5.72
N TYR A 14 29.19 -33.20 6.30
CA TYR A 14 27.93 -33.43 7.00
C TYR A 14 28.25 -33.71 8.47
N CYS A 15 27.85 -32.79 9.34
CA CYS A 15 28.07 -32.86 10.78
C CYS A 15 26.71 -32.99 11.47
N ASP A 16 26.45 -34.14 12.08
CA ASP A 16 25.27 -34.35 12.91
C ASP A 16 25.70 -34.61 14.35
N ASN A 17 24.98 -34.04 15.32
CA ASN A 17 25.28 -34.18 16.75
C ASN A 17 26.73 -33.81 17.15
N CYS A 18 27.29 -32.77 16.51
CA CYS A 18 28.66 -32.33 16.70
C CYS A 18 28.76 -31.15 17.68
N LYS A 19 29.96 -30.97 18.28
CA LYS A 19 30.30 -29.79 19.10
C LYS A 19 31.50 -29.06 18.51
N PHE A 20 31.29 -27.81 18.11
CA PHE A 20 32.32 -26.95 17.53
C PHE A 20 32.91 -26.04 18.62
N GLY A 21 34.15 -26.28 19.04
CA GLY A 21 34.85 -25.45 20.03
C GLY A 21 35.63 -24.28 19.40
N ALA A 22 36.25 -23.45 20.24
CA ALA A 22 37.03 -22.27 19.80
C ALA A 22 38.23 -22.59 18.88
N LEU A 23 38.75 -23.82 18.96
CA LEU A 23 39.86 -24.31 18.15
C LEU A 23 39.39 -24.99 16.86
N THR A 24 38.08 -25.10 16.61
CA THR A 24 37.60 -25.70 15.37
C THR A 24 37.99 -24.83 14.18
N ARG A 25 38.59 -25.48 13.18
CA ARG A 25 38.95 -24.88 11.89
C ARG A 25 38.39 -25.77 10.81
N LEU A 26 37.68 -25.15 9.86
CA LEU A 26 37.14 -25.83 8.70
C LEU A 26 38.13 -25.74 7.54
N PRO A 27 38.23 -26.78 6.70
CA PRO A 27 39.19 -26.81 5.61
C PRO A 27 38.84 -25.74 4.56
N PRO A 28 39.85 -25.05 3.97
CA PRO A 28 39.59 -23.97 3.01
C PRO A 28 38.98 -24.47 1.69
N GLN A 29 39.08 -25.76 1.35
CA GLN A 29 38.49 -26.38 0.15
C GLN A 29 37.04 -26.85 0.35
N LEU A 30 36.40 -26.50 1.47
CA LEU A 30 35.02 -26.89 1.77
C LEU A 30 34.06 -26.16 0.84
N VAL A 31 33.25 -26.93 0.12
CA VAL A 31 32.25 -26.43 -0.86
C VAL A 31 30.86 -26.42 -0.26
N GLU A 32 30.54 -27.43 0.55
CA GLU A 32 29.23 -27.61 1.16
C GLU A 32 29.35 -28.09 2.60
N LEU A 33 28.57 -27.48 3.48
CA LEU A 33 28.55 -27.76 4.91
C LEU A 33 27.13 -27.94 5.41
N HIS A 34 26.84 -29.09 6.00
CA HIS A 34 25.59 -29.35 6.71
C HIS A 34 25.91 -29.54 8.18
N ILE A 35 25.29 -28.75 9.05
CA ILE A 35 25.41 -28.87 10.50
C ILE A 35 24.00 -29.08 11.06
N ASN A 36 23.77 -30.26 11.62
CA ASN A 36 22.48 -30.71 12.12
C ASN A 36 22.60 -31.07 13.61
N ASN A 37 21.61 -30.68 14.41
CA ASN A 37 21.51 -31.07 15.82
C ASN A 37 22.80 -30.82 16.63
N SER A 38 23.50 -29.73 16.34
CA SER A 38 24.88 -29.51 16.81
C SER A 38 24.98 -28.24 17.67
N GLU A 39 26.10 -28.10 18.38
CA GLU A 39 26.40 -26.93 19.23
C GLU A 39 27.67 -26.22 18.74
N ILE A 40 27.64 -24.89 18.67
CA ILE A 40 28.79 -24.04 18.36
C ILE A 40 29.15 -23.23 19.62
N ASN A 41 30.24 -23.64 20.26
CA ASN A 41 30.69 -23.19 21.57
C ASN A 41 31.89 -22.22 21.48
N GLY A 42 32.34 -21.89 20.27
CA GLY A 42 33.37 -20.89 20.02
C GLY A 42 33.20 -20.25 18.65
N ASN A 43 33.78 -19.06 18.48
CA ASN A 43 33.66 -18.30 17.23
C ASN A 43 34.10 -19.17 16.05
N LEU A 44 33.18 -19.32 15.09
CA LEU A 44 33.39 -20.16 13.92
C LEU A 44 33.29 -19.28 12.68
N GLU A 45 34.40 -19.20 11.95
CA GLU A 45 34.47 -18.50 10.69
C GLU A 45 34.48 -19.53 9.55
N LEU A 46 33.51 -19.41 8.66
CA LEU A 46 33.39 -20.32 7.53
C LEU A 46 34.42 -19.97 6.44
N PRO A 47 34.93 -20.98 5.71
CA PRO A 47 35.96 -20.77 4.69
C PRO A 47 35.43 -19.95 3.51
N GLU A 48 36.30 -19.18 2.86
CA GLU A 48 35.92 -18.26 1.78
C GLU A 48 35.33 -18.95 0.57
N GLY A 49 35.73 -20.17 0.24
CA GLY A 49 35.23 -20.95 -0.90
C GLY A 49 33.92 -21.70 -0.66
N LEU A 50 33.28 -21.53 0.50
CA LEU A 50 32.07 -22.26 0.85
C LEU A 50 30.89 -21.81 -0.03
N GLY A 51 30.42 -22.70 -0.90
CA GLY A 51 29.31 -22.42 -1.82
C GLY A 51 27.92 -22.64 -1.21
N SER A 52 27.79 -23.55 -0.23
CA SER A 52 26.51 -23.89 0.39
C SER A 52 26.66 -24.19 1.88
N ILE A 53 25.75 -23.68 2.71
CA ILE A 53 25.61 -24.07 4.12
C ILE A 53 24.15 -24.32 4.49
N VAL A 54 23.94 -25.43 5.20
CA VAL A 54 22.69 -25.76 5.87
C VAL A 54 22.95 -25.88 7.38
N LEU A 55 22.24 -25.09 8.18
CA LEU A 55 22.19 -25.21 9.63
C LEU A 55 20.78 -25.64 10.04
N GLU A 56 20.65 -26.80 10.66
CA GLU A 56 19.38 -27.28 11.19
C GLU A 56 19.52 -27.61 12.68
N CYS A 57 18.58 -27.14 13.50
CA CYS A 57 18.52 -27.47 14.93
C CYS A 57 19.85 -27.21 15.66
N THR A 58 20.54 -26.12 15.33
CA THR A 58 21.88 -25.82 15.84
C THR A 58 21.82 -24.75 16.92
N SER A 59 22.57 -24.88 18.01
CA SER A 59 22.70 -23.83 19.02
C SER A 59 24.08 -23.18 18.95
N ILE A 60 24.11 -21.85 18.92
CA ILE A 60 25.32 -21.04 19.01
C ILE A 60 25.32 -20.41 20.40
N HIS A 61 26.35 -20.70 21.19
CA HIS A 61 26.44 -20.24 22.57
C HIS A 61 26.42 -18.71 22.68
N SER A 62 26.03 -18.19 23.85
CA SER A 62 26.06 -16.76 24.16
C SER A 62 27.46 -16.18 23.92
N ASN A 63 27.55 -15.01 23.30
CA ASN A 63 28.79 -14.31 22.92
C ASN A 63 29.64 -15.03 21.85
N VAL A 64 29.11 -16.09 21.25
CA VAL A 64 29.72 -16.75 20.09
C VAL A 64 29.05 -16.25 18.82
N VAL A 65 29.85 -16.03 17.78
CA VAL A 65 29.37 -15.60 16.46
C VAL A 65 29.78 -16.65 15.42
N LEU A 66 28.81 -17.13 14.65
CA LEU A 66 29.05 -17.84 13.41
C LEU A 66 29.17 -16.83 12.27
N THR A 67 30.31 -16.80 11.59
CA THR A 67 30.58 -15.86 10.50
C THR A 67 30.52 -16.56 9.15
N ILE A 68 29.58 -16.17 8.29
CA ILE A 68 29.39 -16.69 6.94
C ILE A 68 29.96 -15.67 5.94
N LYS A 69 30.92 -16.10 5.12
CA LYS A 69 31.62 -15.25 4.15
C LYS A 69 30.89 -15.12 2.81
N ASP A 70 31.40 -14.21 1.98
CA ASP A 70 30.72 -13.68 0.79
C ASP A 70 30.39 -14.70 -0.29
N GLN A 71 31.15 -15.78 -0.46
CA GLN A 71 30.97 -16.66 -1.63
C GLN A 71 29.83 -17.68 -1.49
N CYS A 72 29.14 -17.70 -0.35
CA CYS A 72 28.06 -18.64 -0.13
C CYS A 72 26.85 -18.31 -1.00
N LYS A 73 26.52 -19.22 -1.93
CA LYS A 73 25.42 -19.07 -2.88
C LYS A 73 24.09 -19.53 -2.30
N ARG A 74 24.15 -20.47 -1.36
CA ARG A 74 22.98 -21.05 -0.69
C ARG A 74 23.22 -21.07 0.81
N ILE A 75 22.43 -20.32 1.54
CA ILE A 75 22.43 -20.34 3.01
C ILE A 75 21.01 -20.71 3.44
N GLU A 76 20.90 -21.82 4.15
CA GLU A 76 19.64 -22.27 4.75
C GLU A 76 19.87 -22.45 6.25
N ILE A 77 19.15 -21.68 7.04
CA ILE A 77 19.23 -21.72 8.50
C ILE A 77 17.83 -22.00 9.00
N TYR A 78 17.67 -23.05 9.79
CA TYR A 78 16.41 -23.50 10.33
C TYR A 78 16.58 -23.95 11.77
N LYS A 79 15.65 -23.57 12.66
CA LYS A 79 15.65 -23.99 14.07
C LYS A 79 16.99 -23.72 14.78
N THR A 80 17.73 -22.71 14.34
CA THR A 80 19.04 -22.39 14.86
C THR A 80 18.93 -21.21 15.81
N VAL A 81 19.59 -21.25 16.96
CA VAL A 81 19.55 -20.19 17.98
C VAL A 81 20.94 -19.59 18.15
N GLY A 82 21.02 -18.27 18.27
CA GLY A 82 22.23 -17.51 18.54
C GLY A 82 22.59 -16.50 17.43
N VAL A 83 23.84 -16.04 17.41
CA VAL A 83 24.25 -14.90 16.57
C VAL A 83 24.95 -15.37 15.31
N ILE A 84 24.43 -14.96 14.15
CA ILE A 84 25.04 -15.22 12.85
C ILE A 84 25.36 -13.88 12.19
N SER A 85 26.58 -13.78 11.66
CA SER A 85 27.08 -12.59 10.99
C SER A 85 27.38 -12.88 9.52
N PHE A 86 26.90 -12.01 8.65
CA PHE A 86 27.23 -12.01 7.22
C PHE A 86 27.94 -10.68 6.88
N PRO A 87 29.22 -10.53 7.28
CA PRO A 87 29.90 -9.23 7.20
C PRO A 87 30.06 -8.74 5.76
N SER A 88 30.27 -9.66 4.81
CA SER A 88 30.47 -9.34 3.40
C SER A 88 29.14 -9.17 2.64
N ILE A 89 28.09 -9.87 3.04
CA ILE A 89 26.78 -9.85 2.39
C ILE A 89 25.90 -8.80 3.10
N TRP A 90 25.69 -7.66 2.44
CA TRP A 90 24.86 -6.52 2.89
C TRP A 90 25.20 -5.93 4.28
N ARG A 91 26.41 -6.16 4.80
CA ARG A 91 26.79 -5.73 6.15
C ARG A 91 25.80 -6.21 7.22
N LEU A 92 25.22 -7.42 7.04
CA LEU A 92 24.31 -8.01 8.03
C LEU A 92 25.10 -8.45 9.27
N THR A 93 25.40 -7.48 10.11
CA THR A 93 26.00 -7.69 11.42
C THR A 93 24.90 -7.58 12.46
N GLY A 94 24.70 -8.63 13.27
CA GLY A 94 23.73 -8.60 14.38
C GLY A 94 22.31 -9.04 14.01
N ILE A 95 22.19 -10.18 13.34
CA ILE A 95 20.92 -10.93 13.30
C ILE A 95 20.99 -11.99 14.41
N GLU A 96 20.05 -11.89 15.35
CA GLU A 96 19.91 -12.81 16.47
C GLU A 96 18.71 -13.71 16.24
N PHE A 97 18.96 -15.00 16.42
CA PHE A 97 17.95 -16.05 16.36
C PHE A 97 17.64 -16.52 17.78
N SER A 98 16.41 -16.29 18.24
CA SER A 98 15.95 -16.49 19.61
C SER A 98 15.08 -17.75 19.80
N CYS A 99 14.54 -18.34 18.73
CA CYS A 99 13.53 -19.40 18.83
C CYS A 99 13.51 -20.39 17.66
N TYR A 100 12.86 -21.54 17.90
CA TYR A 100 12.83 -22.67 16.96
C TYR A 100 11.96 -22.49 15.71
N TYR A 101 11.31 -21.34 15.50
CA TYR A 101 10.51 -21.09 14.30
C TYR A 101 11.22 -20.19 13.28
N GLU A 102 12.47 -19.86 13.56
CA GLU A 102 13.24 -18.93 12.76
C GLU A 102 13.84 -19.61 11.53
N LYS A 103 13.85 -18.84 10.44
CA LYS A 103 14.34 -19.31 9.15
C LYS A 103 15.06 -18.21 8.39
N VAL A 104 16.20 -18.54 7.81
CA VAL A 104 16.83 -17.72 6.77
C VAL A 104 17.04 -18.54 5.52
N ASP A 105 16.47 -18.07 4.41
CA ASP A 105 16.75 -18.57 3.07
C ASP A 105 17.44 -17.47 2.26
N LEU A 106 18.69 -17.70 1.86
CA LEU A 106 19.43 -16.82 0.94
C LEU A 106 19.84 -17.62 -0.29
N TRP A 107 19.28 -17.24 -1.44
CA TRP A 107 19.53 -17.92 -2.72
C TRP A 107 20.14 -16.93 -3.72
N ARG A 108 21.36 -17.20 -4.16
CA ARG A 108 22.13 -16.39 -5.10
C ARG A 108 22.20 -17.07 -6.47
N ILE A 109 21.96 -16.31 -7.54
CA ILE A 109 22.05 -16.82 -8.93
C ILE A 109 23.42 -16.55 -9.52
N SER A 110 23.97 -15.36 -9.26
CA SER A 110 25.29 -14.94 -9.73
C SER A 110 25.95 -14.09 -8.65
N ASP A 111 27.24 -13.81 -8.81
CA ASP A 111 28.01 -13.06 -7.81
C ASP A 111 27.30 -11.74 -7.45
N ASP A 112 26.73 -11.03 -8.39
CA ASP A 112 26.06 -9.77 -8.05
C ASP A 112 24.56 -9.87 -7.80
N LEU A 113 23.90 -11.03 -7.88
CA LEU A 113 22.43 -11.11 -7.91
C LEU A 113 21.84 -12.20 -7.00
N PHE A 114 21.02 -11.77 -6.05
CA PHE A 114 20.22 -12.64 -5.21
C PHE A 114 18.82 -12.83 -5.78
N GLN A 115 18.38 -14.08 -5.87
CA GLN A 115 17.02 -14.42 -6.27
C GLN A 115 16.04 -14.21 -5.12
N LEU A 116 16.40 -14.67 -3.92
CA LEU A 116 15.56 -14.65 -2.74
C LEU A 116 16.37 -14.35 -1.49
N VAL A 117 15.84 -13.45 -0.69
CA VAL A 117 16.27 -13.15 0.67
C VAL A 117 15.05 -13.26 1.55
N ARG A 118 14.99 -14.28 2.38
CA ARG A 118 13.87 -14.50 3.29
C ARG A 118 14.39 -14.63 4.71
N ILE A 119 13.90 -13.78 5.61
CA ILE A 119 14.20 -13.80 7.03
C ILE A 119 12.88 -13.94 7.78
N ILE A 120 12.76 -14.98 8.60
CA ILE A 120 11.56 -15.29 9.39
C ILE A 120 11.94 -15.35 10.87
N GLY A 121 11.20 -14.62 11.70
CA GLY A 121 11.25 -14.73 13.17
C GLY A 121 12.47 -14.06 13.84
N ALA A 122 13.36 -13.42 13.09
CA ALA A 122 14.63 -12.94 13.61
C ALA A 122 14.52 -11.64 14.42
N LEU A 123 15.46 -11.42 15.34
CA LEU A 123 15.69 -10.14 16.01
C LEU A 123 16.90 -9.44 15.38
N ILE A 124 16.70 -8.21 14.90
CA ILE A 124 17.76 -7.36 14.34
C ILE A 124 18.20 -6.36 15.41
N VAL A 125 19.42 -6.50 15.89
CA VAL A 125 19.95 -5.70 17.01
C VAL A 125 20.80 -4.49 16.60
N LYS A 126 21.04 -4.33 15.30
CA LYS A 126 21.81 -3.23 14.73
C LYS A 126 21.16 -2.70 13.46
N ASN A 127 21.60 -1.52 13.03
CA ASN A 127 21.26 -1.02 11.71
C ASN A 127 21.78 -1.97 10.64
N ILE A 128 20.90 -2.37 9.72
CA ILE A 128 21.25 -3.21 8.59
C ILE A 128 20.73 -2.60 7.30
N GLU A 129 21.39 -2.93 6.20
CA GLU A 129 20.93 -2.61 4.87
C GLU A 129 20.59 -3.90 4.14
N LEU A 130 19.50 -3.90 3.37
CA LEU A 130 18.99 -5.06 2.67
C LEU A 130 18.58 -4.68 1.25
N GLY A 131 18.54 -5.69 0.37
CA GLY A 131 17.91 -5.55 -0.93
C GLY A 131 18.83 -5.11 -2.06
N PHE A 132 20.14 -4.91 -1.83
CA PHE A 132 21.10 -4.72 -2.92
C PHE A 132 21.05 -5.93 -3.87
N ASN A 133 20.79 -5.66 -5.14
CA ASN A 133 20.66 -6.65 -6.22
C ASN A 133 19.86 -7.90 -5.80
N THR A 134 18.75 -7.69 -5.11
CA THR A 134 17.88 -8.77 -4.65
C THR A 134 16.61 -8.73 -5.47
N LYS A 135 16.17 -9.85 -6.06
CA LYS A 135 14.88 -9.88 -6.75
C LYS A 135 13.72 -9.91 -5.78
N ILE A 136 13.76 -10.80 -4.79
CA ILE A 136 12.68 -11.02 -3.82
C ILE A 136 13.23 -10.88 -2.40
N LEU A 137 12.71 -9.94 -1.64
CA LEU A 137 13.01 -9.72 -0.22
C LEU A 137 11.75 -9.98 0.62
N GLN A 138 11.86 -10.85 1.62
CA GLN A 138 10.78 -11.23 2.51
C GLN A 138 11.24 -11.18 3.96
N LEU A 139 10.61 -10.32 4.75
CA LEU A 139 10.80 -10.20 6.19
C LEU A 139 9.46 -10.58 6.83
N ILE A 140 9.45 -11.63 7.64
CA ILE A 140 8.22 -12.18 8.23
C ILE A 140 8.44 -12.36 9.73
N ASN A 141 7.59 -11.76 10.58
CA ASN A 141 7.76 -11.82 12.03
C ASN A 141 9.16 -11.38 12.50
N VAL A 142 9.74 -10.39 11.81
CA VAL A 142 11.07 -9.85 12.14
C VAL A 142 10.89 -8.69 13.11
N LYS A 143 11.64 -8.71 14.20
CA LYS A 143 11.63 -7.65 15.21
C LYS A 143 12.94 -6.88 15.16
N MET A 144 12.89 -5.57 15.38
CA MET A 144 14.10 -4.76 15.53
C MET A 144 14.23 -4.33 16.99
N SER A 145 15.46 -4.32 17.48
CA SER A 145 15.78 -3.70 18.77
C SER A 145 15.55 -2.18 18.73
N ASN A 146 15.50 -1.56 19.90
CA ASN A 146 15.32 -0.11 20.02
C ASN A 146 16.38 0.63 19.20
N ASP A 147 15.94 1.62 18.43
CA ASP A 147 16.74 2.48 17.53
C ASP A 147 17.36 1.80 16.30
N SER A 148 17.21 0.48 16.14
CA SER A 148 17.67 -0.21 14.93
C SER A 148 16.78 0.10 13.73
N ILE A 149 17.43 0.33 12.59
CA ILE A 149 16.80 0.66 11.31
C ILE A 149 17.19 -0.39 10.27
N VAL A 150 16.18 -0.95 9.60
CA VAL A 150 16.37 -1.80 8.41
C VAL A 150 16.19 -0.94 7.16
N LYS A 151 17.28 -0.60 6.49
CA LYS A 151 17.22 0.11 5.20
C LYS A 151 17.02 -0.89 4.06
N ILE A 152 16.01 -0.67 3.21
CA ILE A 152 15.75 -1.51 2.03
C ILE A 152 15.99 -0.72 0.76
N HIS A 153 16.88 -1.22 -0.08
CA HIS A 153 17.32 -0.59 -1.32
C HIS A 153 16.36 -0.83 -2.49
N ARG A 154 16.37 0.08 -3.48
CA ARG A 154 15.45 0.10 -4.65
C ARG A 154 15.61 -1.09 -5.61
N SER A 155 16.71 -1.83 -5.52
CA SER A 155 17.00 -2.96 -6.40
C SER A 155 16.04 -4.15 -6.21
N CYS A 156 15.22 -4.15 -5.15
CA CYS A 156 14.17 -5.14 -4.95
C CYS A 156 13.01 -5.05 -5.95
N ASN A 157 12.70 -6.16 -6.62
CA ASN A 157 11.50 -6.26 -7.45
C ASN A 157 10.27 -6.60 -6.60
N ASN A 158 10.42 -7.41 -5.56
CA ASN A 158 9.32 -7.79 -4.68
C ASN A 158 9.79 -7.68 -3.23
N ILE A 159 9.12 -6.83 -2.45
CA ILE A 159 9.39 -6.63 -1.03
C ILE A 159 8.14 -7.01 -0.28
N MET A 160 8.29 -7.90 0.69
CA MET A 160 7.23 -8.26 1.62
C MET A 160 7.76 -8.11 3.04
N VAL A 161 7.17 -7.22 3.81
CA VAL A 161 7.41 -7.06 5.25
C VAL A 161 6.09 -7.39 5.93
N LYS A 162 6.03 -8.50 6.67
CA LYS A 162 4.81 -9.02 7.27
C LYS A 162 5.02 -9.31 8.75
N ASP A 163 4.07 -8.89 9.58
CA ASP A 163 4.05 -9.13 11.02
C ASP A 163 5.35 -8.65 11.72
N CYS A 164 5.99 -7.60 11.18
CA CYS A 164 7.31 -7.14 11.67
C CYS A 164 7.19 -5.96 12.65
N THR A 165 8.12 -5.77 13.57
CA THR A 165 8.09 -4.62 14.50
C THR A 165 9.39 -3.83 14.46
N GLY A 166 9.30 -2.50 14.44
CA GLY A 166 10.45 -1.60 14.44
C GLY A 166 10.49 -0.62 13.26
N CYS A 167 11.67 -0.02 13.01
CA CYS A 167 11.86 1.02 12.00
C CYS A 167 12.44 0.47 10.68
N PHE A 168 11.82 0.83 9.56
CA PHE A 168 12.29 0.51 8.20
C PHE A 168 12.52 1.79 7.42
N ASP A 169 13.65 1.86 6.72
CA ASP A 169 14.00 2.94 5.82
C ASP A 169 13.82 2.47 4.37
N LEU A 170 12.78 2.96 3.70
CA LEU A 170 12.49 2.72 2.28
C LEU A 170 12.83 3.93 1.40
N SER A 171 13.69 4.85 1.86
CA SER A 171 13.93 6.14 1.19
C SER A 171 14.50 6.03 -0.21
N ASP A 172 15.21 4.95 -0.50
CA ASP A 172 15.71 4.67 -1.86
C ASP A 172 14.59 4.24 -2.81
N ILE A 173 13.44 3.80 -2.27
CA ILE A 173 12.31 3.25 -3.01
C ILE A 173 11.20 4.28 -3.16
N VAL A 174 10.86 4.94 -2.06
CA VAL A 174 9.72 5.85 -1.93
C VAL A 174 10.10 7.08 -1.12
N VAL A 175 9.52 8.23 -1.49
CA VAL A 175 9.89 9.56 -0.94
C VAL A 175 9.63 9.69 0.56
N TRP A 176 8.67 8.93 1.10
CA TRP A 176 8.25 8.96 2.51
C TRP A 176 9.08 8.01 3.40
N GLY A 177 10.24 7.58 2.91
CA GLY A 177 10.91 6.33 3.23
C GLY A 177 11.45 6.11 4.63
N LYS A 178 10.76 6.49 5.70
CA LYS A 178 10.94 5.92 7.04
C LYS A 178 9.59 5.55 7.64
N ILE A 179 9.45 4.28 7.98
CA ILE A 179 8.21 3.65 8.43
C ILE A 179 8.47 3.01 9.78
N LYS A 180 7.50 3.09 10.68
CA LYS A 180 7.57 2.36 11.96
C LYS A 180 6.40 1.38 12.05
N PHE A 181 6.70 0.13 12.33
CA PHE A 181 5.70 -0.89 12.59
C PHE A 181 5.63 -1.12 14.09
N SER A 182 4.46 -0.88 14.70
CA SER A 182 4.26 -0.91 16.15
C SER A 182 3.63 -2.21 16.65
N THR A 183 2.87 -2.90 15.80
CA THR A 183 2.17 -4.14 16.15
C THR A 183 2.69 -5.31 15.32
N ASP A 184 2.30 -6.53 15.65
CA ASP A 184 2.63 -7.78 14.96
C ASP A 184 1.62 -8.16 13.86
N THR A 185 0.68 -7.28 13.51
CA THR A 185 -0.38 -7.57 12.51
C THR A 185 -0.28 -6.68 11.27
N ASN A 186 0.93 -6.21 10.96
CA ASN A 186 1.18 -5.35 9.82
C ASN A 186 1.57 -6.12 8.56
N SER A 187 1.35 -5.49 7.41
CA SER A 187 1.83 -6.01 6.14
C SER A 187 2.16 -4.86 5.21
N LEU A 188 3.37 -4.85 4.68
CA LEU A 188 3.79 -4.03 3.56
C LEU A 188 4.20 -4.97 2.44
N LYS A 189 3.57 -4.84 1.29
CA LYS A 189 3.95 -5.57 0.08
C LYS A 189 4.14 -4.57 -1.05
N LEU A 190 5.33 -4.55 -1.62
CA LEU A 190 5.67 -3.76 -2.80
C LEU A 190 6.06 -4.72 -3.93
N ILE A 191 5.31 -4.68 -5.03
CA ILE A 191 5.60 -5.47 -6.24
C ILE A 191 5.93 -4.49 -7.36
N ARG A 192 7.14 -4.57 -7.88
CA ARG A 192 7.60 -3.81 -9.03
C ARG A 192 7.53 -4.66 -10.29
N SER A 193 6.80 -4.17 -11.28
CA SER A 193 6.78 -4.72 -12.63
C SER A 193 7.92 -4.10 -13.45
N THR A 194 8.88 -4.91 -13.87
CA THR A 194 10.00 -4.46 -14.72
C THR A 194 9.55 -4.13 -16.14
N THR A 195 8.50 -4.79 -16.64
CA THR A 195 8.01 -4.59 -18.02
C THR A 195 7.26 -3.29 -18.19
N LYS A 196 6.48 -2.88 -17.19
CA LYS A 196 5.71 -1.63 -17.22
C LYS A 196 6.43 -0.47 -16.52
N ASN A 197 7.49 -0.76 -15.77
CA ASN A 197 8.13 0.17 -14.82
C ASN A 197 7.12 0.74 -13.80
N THR A 198 6.29 -0.14 -13.25
CA THR A 198 5.19 0.23 -12.34
C THR A 198 5.33 -0.48 -11.00
N CYS A 199 4.81 0.11 -9.94
CA CYS A 199 4.79 -0.46 -8.60
C CYS A 199 3.34 -0.63 -8.11
N GLU A 200 3.07 -1.79 -7.52
CA GLU A 200 1.91 -2.07 -6.69
C GLU A 200 2.33 -2.04 -5.23
N LEU A 201 1.66 -1.20 -4.43
CA LEU A 201 1.97 -1.03 -3.02
C LEU A 201 0.73 -1.40 -2.20
N LEU A 202 0.85 -2.42 -1.37
CA LEU A 202 -0.14 -2.82 -0.37
C LEU A 202 0.40 -2.51 1.01
N ILE A 203 -0.38 -1.77 1.80
CA ILE A 203 -0.05 -1.39 3.17
C ILE A 203 -1.21 -1.74 4.09
N VAL A 204 -0.89 -2.45 5.18
CA VAL A 204 -1.81 -2.89 6.22
C VAL A 204 -1.24 -2.61 7.61
N ASN A 205 -1.99 -1.91 8.48
CA ASN A 205 -1.64 -1.65 9.89
C ASN A 205 -0.24 -1.03 10.11
N ILE A 206 0.07 0.04 9.39
CA ILE A 206 1.37 0.72 9.48
C ILE A 206 1.24 2.09 10.14
N ASP A 207 2.19 2.42 11.01
CA ASP A 207 2.31 3.74 11.63
C ASP A 207 3.33 4.59 10.86
N TYR A 208 2.96 5.84 10.60
CA TYR A 208 3.82 6.77 9.88
C TYR A 208 4.20 7.94 10.77
N VAL A 209 5.44 8.38 10.64
CA VAL A 209 5.97 9.55 11.37
C VAL A 209 5.75 10.85 10.55
N LYS A 210 5.53 10.73 9.24
CA LYS A 210 5.42 11.85 8.30
C LYS A 210 4.35 11.59 7.23
N PRO A 211 3.81 12.64 6.59
CA PRO A 211 2.94 12.51 5.42
C PRO A 211 3.55 11.63 4.33
N ILE A 212 2.71 10.85 3.66
CA ILE A 212 3.12 9.92 2.60
C ILE A 212 2.94 10.62 1.25
N PHE A 213 4.00 10.66 0.45
CA PHE A 213 3.96 11.18 -0.92
C PHE A 213 4.27 10.04 -1.88
N THR A 214 3.32 9.64 -2.71
CA THR A 214 3.63 8.62 -3.74
C THR A 214 4.53 9.24 -4.81
N ASN A 215 5.44 8.44 -5.38
CA ASN A 215 6.27 8.86 -6.50
C ASN A 215 5.54 8.60 -7.85
N ARG A 216 6.20 8.92 -8.96
CA ARG A 216 5.68 8.70 -10.33
C ARG A 216 5.57 7.22 -10.73
N ASP A 217 6.18 6.31 -9.99
CA ASP A 217 6.33 4.91 -10.38
C ASP A 217 5.22 4.02 -9.79
N ILE A 218 4.45 4.50 -8.81
CA ILE A 218 3.34 3.75 -8.21
C ILE A 218 2.10 3.92 -9.08
N ILE A 219 1.53 2.82 -9.56
CA ILE A 219 0.27 2.83 -10.35
C ILE A 219 -0.89 2.34 -9.50
N ASN A 220 -0.68 1.27 -8.72
CA ASN A 220 -1.70 0.67 -7.87
C ASN A 220 -1.33 0.85 -6.39
N LEU A 221 -2.21 1.47 -5.62
CA LEU A 221 -2.05 1.71 -4.19
C LEU A 221 -3.23 1.09 -3.43
N TYR A 222 -2.93 0.09 -2.61
CA TYR A 222 -3.89 -0.58 -1.74
C TYR A 222 -3.54 -0.26 -0.29
N ILE A 223 -4.46 0.38 0.44
CA ILE A 223 -4.26 0.71 1.85
C ILE A 223 -5.40 0.11 2.65
N SER A 224 -5.09 -0.73 3.63
CA SER A 224 -6.08 -1.32 4.55
C SER A 224 -5.69 -0.95 5.97
N SER A 225 -6.63 -0.45 6.77
CA SER A 225 -6.50 -0.36 8.24
C SER A 225 -5.24 0.37 8.70
N THR A 226 -5.27 1.71 8.78
CA THR A 226 -4.15 2.48 9.33
C THR A 226 -4.39 2.76 10.82
N MET A 227 -3.37 2.52 11.65
CA MET A 227 -3.48 2.53 13.12
C MET A 227 -2.69 3.68 13.74
N ASN A 228 -3.14 4.93 13.67
CA ASN A 228 -2.59 5.93 14.62
C ASN A 228 -3.57 7.03 15.03
N PHE A 229 -4.04 7.04 16.27
CA PHE A 229 -5.13 7.91 16.71
C PHE A 229 -4.77 9.41 16.78
N ASP A 230 -3.49 9.78 16.71
CA ASP A 230 -3.04 11.09 17.19
C ASP A 230 -2.37 12.01 16.15
N THR A 231 -2.23 11.61 14.89
CA THR A 231 -1.64 12.47 13.85
C THR A 231 -2.51 12.57 12.61
N ASP A 232 -2.76 13.80 12.15
CA ASP A 232 -3.40 14.10 10.87
C ASP A 232 -2.51 13.59 9.71
N LEU A 233 -2.65 12.31 9.36
CA LEU A 233 -1.93 11.75 8.21
C LEU A 233 -2.50 12.36 6.93
N CYS A 234 -1.63 12.98 6.14
CA CYS A 234 -1.93 13.41 4.78
C CYS A 234 -1.25 12.44 3.81
N LEU A 235 -2.06 11.64 3.10
CA LEU A 235 -1.57 10.87 1.96
C LEU A 235 -1.72 11.73 0.70
N LYS A 236 -0.60 12.18 0.14
CA LYS A 236 -0.56 12.85 -1.16
C LYS A 236 -0.25 11.85 -2.24
N ILE A 237 -1.27 11.53 -3.03
CA ILE A 237 -1.13 10.62 -4.15
C ILE A 237 -0.57 11.42 -5.35
N HIS A 238 0.27 10.81 -6.18
CA HIS A 238 0.78 11.42 -7.41
C HIS A 238 -0.27 11.30 -8.52
N ARG A 239 -0.35 12.29 -9.43
CA ARG A 239 -1.33 12.34 -10.54
C ARG A 239 -1.34 11.14 -11.50
N ILE A 240 -0.33 10.28 -11.44
CA ILE A 240 -0.14 9.12 -12.32
C ILE A 240 -0.74 7.84 -11.71
N VAL A 241 -1.03 7.84 -10.40
CA VAL A 241 -1.60 6.67 -9.74
C VAL A 241 -2.99 6.42 -10.34
N GLU A 242 -3.12 5.31 -11.05
CA GLU A 242 -4.35 4.94 -11.74
C GLU A 242 -5.37 4.36 -10.78
N TYR A 243 -4.90 3.56 -9.81
CA TYR A 243 -5.75 2.84 -8.88
C TYR A 243 -5.34 3.12 -7.43
N VAL A 244 -6.29 3.61 -6.65
CA VAL A 244 -6.16 3.76 -5.20
C VAL A 244 -7.36 3.08 -4.60
N THR A 245 -7.18 2.09 -3.74
CA THR A 245 -8.26 1.55 -2.91
C THR A 245 -7.84 1.63 -1.47
N SER A 246 -8.74 2.13 -0.63
CA SER A 246 -8.46 2.29 0.78
C SER A 246 -9.60 1.77 1.64
N TRP A 247 -9.33 0.86 2.57
CA TRP A 247 -10.32 0.38 3.53
C TRP A 247 -9.98 0.85 4.94
N HIS A 248 -11.00 1.20 5.71
CA HIS A 248 -10.87 1.63 7.10
C HIS A 248 -9.88 2.79 7.34
N LEU A 249 -9.73 3.72 6.39
CA LEU A 249 -8.94 4.93 6.63
C LEU A 249 -9.60 5.80 7.71
N LYS A 250 -8.81 6.21 8.70
CA LYS A 250 -9.20 7.21 9.71
C LYS A 250 -8.72 8.63 9.37
N TYR A 251 -8.05 8.82 8.23
CA TYR A 251 -7.23 10.01 7.96
C TYR A 251 -7.54 10.70 6.62
N TYR A 252 -6.82 11.80 6.41
CA TYR A 252 -6.94 12.72 5.30
C TYR A 252 -6.33 12.13 4.02
N LEU A 253 -7.14 12.07 2.97
CA LEU A 253 -6.71 11.66 1.64
C LEU A 253 -6.64 12.91 0.73
N ASP A 254 -5.43 13.33 0.36
CA ASP A 254 -5.20 14.39 -0.64
C ASP A 254 -5.06 13.72 -2.01
N ILE A 255 -6.13 13.82 -2.79
CA ILE A 255 -6.29 13.10 -4.04
C ILE A 255 -5.94 14.04 -5.19
N PRO A 256 -4.86 13.78 -5.94
CA PRO A 256 -4.21 14.72 -6.87
C PRO A 256 -5.03 15.10 -8.10
N PHE A 257 -6.11 14.37 -8.40
CA PHE A 257 -7.03 14.68 -9.49
C PHE A 257 -8.26 15.48 -9.05
N LEU A 258 -8.34 15.80 -7.76
CA LEU A 258 -9.17 16.85 -7.19
C LEU A 258 -8.28 18.09 -7.02
N MET A 259 -8.65 19.26 -7.54
CA MET A 259 -7.89 20.49 -7.28
C MET A 259 -8.47 21.10 -6.03
N PHE A 260 -7.56 21.75 -5.30
CA PHE A 260 -7.71 22.44 -4.03
C PHE A 260 -7.63 21.55 -2.80
N ASN A 261 -7.06 22.15 -1.74
CA ASN A 261 -6.76 21.61 -0.40
C ASN A 261 -8.04 21.18 0.35
N GLY A 262 -8.79 20.25 -0.25
CA GLY A 262 -10.04 19.73 0.26
C GLY A 262 -9.81 18.37 0.91
N ILE A 263 -10.05 18.36 2.21
CA ILE A 263 -9.95 17.21 3.10
C ILE A 263 -11.12 16.26 2.84
N ILE A 264 -10.85 14.99 2.53
CA ILE A 264 -11.84 13.93 2.73
C ILE A 264 -11.63 13.36 4.13
N SER A 265 -12.57 13.59 5.04
CA SER A 265 -12.48 13.19 6.46
C SER A 265 -13.65 12.29 6.88
N ARG A 266 -13.57 11.76 8.09
CA ARG A 266 -14.55 10.87 8.73
C ARG A 266 -15.23 11.57 9.90
N ARG A 267 -16.54 11.34 10.04
CA ARG A 267 -17.20 11.20 11.35
C ARG A 267 -17.99 9.87 11.36
N ASP A 268 -17.67 9.03 12.34
CA ASP A 268 -18.35 7.82 12.80
C ASP A 268 -18.04 6.41 12.23
N GLN A 269 -18.18 5.46 13.15
CA GLN A 269 -17.52 4.16 13.26
C GLN A 269 -18.33 3.03 12.59
N GLY A 270 -17.88 2.51 11.44
CA GLY A 270 -18.36 1.19 10.95
C GLY A 270 -18.49 0.95 9.44
N ILE A 271 -18.33 1.94 8.55
CA ILE A 271 -18.57 1.75 7.11
C ILE A 271 -17.29 1.94 6.30
N ASP A 272 -17.05 1.04 5.35
CA ASP A 272 -15.91 1.09 4.43
C ASP A 272 -16.02 2.26 3.45
N TYR A 273 -14.91 2.97 3.30
CA TYR A 273 -14.75 3.98 2.27
C TYR A 273 -14.23 3.27 1.04
N GLU A 274 -14.74 3.65 -0.12
CA GLU A 274 -14.14 3.24 -1.38
C GLU A 274 -13.91 4.50 -2.17
N PHE A 275 -12.64 4.79 -2.38
CA PHE A 275 -12.21 5.64 -3.44
C PHE A 275 -11.65 4.74 -4.51
N TYR A 276 -11.96 4.96 -5.78
CA TYR A 276 -11.17 4.40 -6.86
C TYR A 276 -11.25 5.29 -8.09
N GLN A 277 -10.09 5.44 -8.74
CA GLN A 277 -10.00 5.78 -10.14
C GLN A 277 -9.67 4.48 -10.90
N CYS A 278 -10.25 4.28 -12.08
CA CYS A 278 -9.79 3.24 -13.00
C CYS A 278 -9.77 3.86 -14.37
N ASP A 279 -8.74 3.58 -15.17
CA ASP A 279 -8.71 3.88 -16.59
C ASP A 279 -8.76 2.58 -17.40
N ASP A 280 -9.95 1.99 -17.51
CA ASP A 280 -10.17 0.84 -18.38
C ASP A 280 -10.43 1.33 -19.81
N ASN A 281 -9.41 1.27 -20.67
CA ASN A 281 -9.50 1.61 -22.09
C ASN A 281 -9.95 3.07 -22.37
N GLY A 282 -9.43 4.04 -21.61
CA GLY A 282 -9.79 5.46 -21.77
C GLY A 282 -11.12 5.82 -21.11
N LYS A 283 -11.62 4.99 -20.19
CA LYS A 283 -12.80 5.29 -19.36
C LYS A 283 -12.39 5.54 -17.93
N SER A 284 -12.06 6.79 -17.62
CA SER A 284 -11.82 7.19 -16.24
C SER A 284 -13.12 7.19 -15.44
N LYS A 285 -13.19 6.34 -14.41
CA LYS A 285 -14.30 6.25 -13.46
C LYS A 285 -13.86 6.70 -12.08
N VAL A 286 -14.61 7.57 -11.41
CA VAL A 286 -14.40 7.95 -10.01
C VAL A 286 -15.58 7.47 -9.17
N ILE A 287 -15.27 6.73 -8.11
CA ILE A 287 -16.26 6.41 -7.08
C ILE A 287 -15.79 6.93 -5.73
N ILE A 288 -16.70 7.55 -5.00
CA ILE A 288 -16.50 8.03 -3.64
C ILE A 288 -17.66 7.50 -2.78
N LYS A 289 -17.36 6.63 -1.82
CA LYS A 289 -18.35 6.09 -0.87
C LYS A 289 -18.08 6.54 0.57
N ASN A 290 -19.14 6.88 1.29
CA ASN A 290 -19.18 7.17 2.73
C ASN A 290 -18.34 8.38 3.20
N ALA A 291 -17.94 9.26 2.29
CA ALA A 291 -16.97 10.34 2.51
C ALA A 291 -17.57 11.65 3.08
N TYR A 292 -16.82 12.36 3.92
CA TYR A 292 -17.08 13.78 4.21
C TYR A 292 -16.10 14.64 3.43
N ILE A 293 -16.60 15.62 2.70
CA ILE A 293 -15.80 16.56 1.92
C ILE A 293 -15.73 17.89 2.67
N GLN A 294 -14.54 18.24 3.11
CA GLN A 294 -14.20 19.50 3.76
C GLN A 294 -13.28 20.29 2.83
N GLY A 295 -13.48 21.60 2.72
CA GLY A 295 -12.82 22.41 1.70
C GLY A 295 -13.56 22.39 0.36
N MET A 296 -13.20 23.33 -0.51
CA MET A 296 -13.69 23.36 -1.88
C MET A 296 -12.97 22.27 -2.68
N VAL A 297 -13.72 21.34 -3.25
CA VAL A 297 -13.18 20.24 -4.05
C VAL A 297 -13.70 20.36 -5.46
N GLN A 298 -12.81 20.25 -6.45
CA GLN A 298 -13.19 20.30 -7.86
C GLN A 298 -12.54 19.17 -8.64
N PHE A 299 -13.32 18.46 -9.46
CA PHE A 299 -12.79 17.54 -10.47
C PHE A 299 -12.10 18.33 -11.60
N ILE A 300 -10.78 18.19 -11.81
CA ILE A 300 -10.09 18.85 -12.94
C ILE A 300 -9.90 17.91 -14.13
N ASN A 301 -9.87 16.60 -13.88
CA ASN A 301 -9.53 15.67 -14.94
C ASN A 301 -10.65 15.64 -15.98
N ARG A 302 -10.36 16.19 -17.16
CA ARG A 302 -11.31 16.31 -18.28
C ARG A 302 -11.75 14.95 -18.84
N ASN A 303 -11.10 13.86 -18.44
CA ASN A 303 -11.37 12.52 -18.95
C ASN A 303 -12.25 11.67 -18.02
N ILE A 304 -12.76 12.22 -16.90
CA ILE A 304 -13.67 11.47 -16.02
C ILE A 304 -15.01 11.27 -16.73
N LYS A 305 -15.27 10.03 -17.14
CA LYS A 305 -16.50 9.62 -17.82
C LYS A 305 -17.58 9.16 -16.85
N GLU A 306 -17.21 8.52 -15.75
CA GLU A 306 -18.18 8.01 -14.78
C GLU A 306 -17.88 8.56 -13.39
N ILE A 307 -18.89 9.10 -12.70
CA ILE A 307 -18.79 9.62 -11.34
C ILE A 307 -19.86 8.95 -10.49
N SER A 308 -19.48 8.34 -9.36
CA SER A 308 -20.41 7.74 -8.41
C SER A 308 -20.13 8.24 -7.00
N LEU A 309 -21.09 8.95 -6.40
CA LEU A 309 -21.03 9.47 -5.04
C LEU A 309 -22.09 8.75 -4.20
N ILE A 310 -21.69 8.02 -3.16
CA ILE A 310 -22.63 7.25 -2.33
C ILE A 310 -22.39 7.61 -0.87
N ASN A 311 -23.42 8.10 -0.17
CA ASN A 311 -23.30 8.55 1.22
C ASN A 311 -22.20 9.63 1.39
N VAL A 312 -22.09 10.57 0.44
CA VAL A 312 -21.09 11.64 0.47
C VAL A 312 -21.67 12.92 1.07
N ARG A 313 -21.06 13.44 2.13
CA ARG A 313 -21.49 14.68 2.80
C ARG A 313 -20.48 15.80 2.58
N VAL A 314 -20.90 16.89 1.95
CA VAL A 314 -20.12 18.13 1.83
C VAL A 314 -20.37 19.00 3.06
N MET A 315 -19.30 19.37 3.77
CA MET A 315 -19.38 20.15 5.01
C MET A 315 -19.98 21.53 4.79
N THR A 316 -20.63 22.08 5.82
CA THR A 316 -21.28 23.40 5.77
C THR A 316 -20.32 24.49 5.29
N GLY A 317 -20.79 25.31 4.36
CA GLY A 317 -19.99 26.39 3.75
C GLY A 317 -19.04 25.94 2.64
N GLN A 318 -18.92 24.64 2.39
CA GLN A 318 -18.09 24.07 1.32
C GLN A 318 -18.93 23.68 0.12
N VAL A 319 -18.29 23.43 -1.02
CA VAL A 319 -18.94 23.02 -2.27
C VAL A 319 -18.09 21.96 -2.97
N LEU A 320 -18.70 20.84 -3.37
CA LEU A 320 -18.11 19.89 -4.32
C LEU A 320 -18.49 20.30 -5.74
N VAL A 321 -17.50 20.53 -6.60
CA VAL A 321 -17.67 20.99 -7.98
C VAL A 321 -17.39 19.86 -8.97
N ILE A 322 -18.45 19.38 -9.63
CA ILE A 322 -18.45 18.47 -10.77
C ILE A 322 -18.69 19.31 -12.03
N ASN A 323 -17.66 20.00 -12.51
CA ASN A 323 -17.77 20.89 -13.69
C ASN A 323 -17.20 20.28 -14.98
N THR A 324 -16.94 18.98 -14.99
CA THR A 324 -16.51 18.23 -16.16
C THR A 324 -17.72 17.55 -16.81
N ALA A 325 -17.71 17.45 -18.14
CA ALA A 325 -18.67 16.60 -18.84
C ALA A 325 -18.47 15.13 -18.38
N TYR A 326 -19.56 14.38 -18.25
CA TYR A 326 -19.56 12.99 -17.82
C TYR A 326 -20.48 12.16 -18.73
N GLU A 327 -20.19 10.87 -18.87
CA GLU A 327 -21.08 9.87 -19.48
C GLU A 327 -22.10 9.36 -18.47
N SER A 328 -21.72 9.29 -17.18
CA SER A 328 -22.60 8.87 -16.09
C SER A 328 -22.26 9.60 -14.80
N LEU A 329 -23.27 10.15 -14.14
CA LEU A 329 -23.20 10.71 -12.79
C LEU A 329 -24.25 10.03 -11.93
N PHE A 330 -23.81 9.28 -10.92
CA PHE A 330 -24.67 8.65 -9.93
C PHE A 330 -24.39 9.26 -8.56
N MET A 331 -25.42 9.77 -7.90
CA MET A 331 -25.35 10.25 -6.53
C MET A 331 -26.48 9.61 -5.72
N LYS A 332 -26.14 9.06 -4.56
CA LYS A 332 -27.11 8.44 -3.65
C LYS A 332 -26.80 8.84 -2.22
N ASN A 333 -27.82 9.28 -1.48
CA ASN A 333 -27.71 9.68 -0.08
C ASN A 333 -26.62 10.74 0.16
N CYS A 334 -26.47 11.67 -0.77
CA CYS A 334 -25.42 12.70 -0.70
C CYS A 334 -25.97 13.97 -0.05
N SER A 335 -25.18 14.74 0.69
CA SER A 335 -25.69 15.93 1.36
C SER A 335 -24.73 17.10 1.36
N GLY A 336 -25.26 18.30 1.56
CA GLY A 336 -24.52 19.55 1.42
C GLY A 336 -24.59 20.12 0.00
N ARG A 337 -23.62 20.96 -0.37
CA ARG A 337 -23.68 21.77 -1.60
C ARG A 337 -22.85 21.15 -2.74
N PHE A 338 -23.49 20.95 -3.88
CA PHE A 338 -22.89 20.36 -5.08
C PHE A 338 -23.09 21.28 -6.29
N ASN A 339 -22.00 21.70 -6.94
CA ASN A 339 -22.06 22.34 -8.25
C ASN A 339 -21.95 21.25 -9.33
N ILE A 340 -23.06 20.93 -10.00
CA ILE A 340 -23.15 19.80 -10.94
C ILE A 340 -23.29 20.33 -12.37
N TYR A 341 -22.40 19.87 -13.25
CA TYR A 341 -22.44 20.20 -14.67
C TYR A 341 -23.79 19.86 -15.28
N GLY A 342 -24.42 20.86 -15.90
CA GLY A 342 -25.75 20.75 -16.50
C GLY A 342 -26.93 20.94 -15.54
N ILE A 343 -26.70 21.31 -14.28
CA ILE A 343 -27.75 21.78 -13.36
C ILE A 343 -27.49 23.24 -13.00
N ILE A 344 -28.50 24.10 -13.17
CA ILE A 344 -28.41 25.54 -12.93
C ILE A 344 -29.49 25.92 -11.92
N VAL A 345 -29.09 26.54 -10.81
CA VAL A 345 -30.00 27.07 -9.78
C VAL A 345 -29.94 28.59 -9.80
N SER A 346 -31.09 29.28 -9.87
CA SER A 346 -31.10 30.73 -9.98
C SER A 346 -30.53 31.40 -8.73
N GLY A 347 -29.50 32.23 -8.92
CA GLY A 347 -28.82 32.95 -7.84
C GLY A 347 -27.75 32.13 -7.10
N GLU A 348 -27.55 30.85 -7.45
CA GLU A 348 -26.56 29.97 -6.81
C GLU A 348 -25.91 29.05 -7.84
N ASN A 349 -24.61 28.79 -7.68
CA ASN A 349 -23.90 27.86 -8.55
C ASN A 349 -23.90 26.42 -8.01
N TYR A 350 -24.82 26.08 -7.10
CA TYR A 350 -24.87 24.75 -6.49
C TYR A 350 -26.31 24.31 -6.17
N VAL A 351 -26.50 23.01 -6.08
CA VAL A 351 -27.67 22.33 -5.54
C VAL A 351 -27.40 22.02 -4.08
N ASP A 352 -28.34 22.32 -3.20
CA ASP A 352 -28.30 21.94 -1.79
C ASP A 352 -29.08 20.62 -1.61
N LEU A 353 -28.40 19.55 -1.18
CA LEU A 353 -29.00 18.25 -0.97
C LEU A 353 -29.24 18.00 0.53
N PRO A 354 -30.49 17.69 0.93
CA PRO A 354 -30.82 17.42 2.32
C PRO A 354 -30.21 16.10 2.77
N ASP A 355 -30.00 15.97 4.08
CA ASP A 355 -29.03 15.05 4.68
C ASP A 355 -29.33 13.54 4.52
N THR A 356 -30.43 13.12 3.89
CA THR A 356 -30.73 11.70 3.68
C THR A 356 -31.58 11.40 2.42
N ASN A 357 -31.40 10.18 1.88
CA ASN A 357 -32.26 9.50 0.88
C ASN A 357 -32.47 10.16 -0.48
N ASN A 358 -31.75 11.22 -0.81
CA ASN A 358 -31.78 11.78 -2.17
C ASN A 358 -31.10 10.84 -3.17
N HIS A 359 -31.53 10.98 -4.42
CA HIS A 359 -30.96 10.26 -5.56
C HIS A 359 -30.88 11.20 -6.76
N ILE A 360 -29.70 11.25 -7.39
CA ILE A 360 -29.47 11.89 -8.68
C ILE A 360 -28.80 10.85 -9.56
N TRP A 361 -29.34 10.59 -10.73
CA TRP A 361 -28.67 9.77 -11.73
C TRP A 361 -28.83 10.40 -13.09
N PHE A 362 -27.72 10.74 -13.72
CA PHE A 362 -27.66 11.10 -15.13
C PHE A 362 -26.83 10.05 -15.85
N TYR A 363 -27.30 9.58 -17.00
CA TYR A 363 -26.49 8.73 -17.87
C TYR A 363 -26.76 9.05 -19.33
N ARG A 364 -25.68 9.08 -20.10
CA ARG A 364 -25.69 9.43 -21.52
C ARG A 364 -26.13 8.21 -22.33
N VAL A 365 -27.13 8.41 -23.19
CA VAL A 365 -27.67 7.38 -24.08
C VAL A 365 -27.16 7.53 -25.51
N GLU A 366 -26.95 8.77 -25.95
CA GLU A 366 -26.39 9.11 -27.27
C GLU A 366 -25.49 10.36 -27.12
N LYS A 367 -24.84 10.79 -28.19
CA LYS A 367 -23.99 11.98 -28.16
C LYS A 367 -24.79 13.19 -27.66
N ASP A 368 -24.38 13.72 -26.51
CA ASP A 368 -25.00 14.86 -25.81
C ASP A 368 -26.48 14.67 -25.39
N ILE A 369 -27.01 13.43 -25.44
CA ILE A 369 -28.38 13.10 -25.00
C ILE A 369 -28.31 12.24 -23.74
N TYR A 370 -29.11 12.61 -22.73
CA TYR A 370 -29.10 11.98 -21.42
C TYR A 370 -30.49 11.49 -21.01
N ASN A 371 -30.49 10.49 -20.14
CA ASN A 371 -31.61 10.19 -19.26
C ASN A 371 -31.28 10.70 -17.86
N CYS A 372 -32.29 11.14 -17.12
CA CYS A 372 -32.12 11.50 -15.72
C CYS A 372 -33.17 10.91 -14.79
N GLU A 373 -32.74 10.52 -13.60
CA GLU A 373 -33.60 10.17 -12.48
C GLU A 373 -33.25 11.06 -11.28
N LEU A 374 -34.26 11.76 -10.75
CA LEU A 374 -34.11 12.62 -9.59
C LEU A 374 -35.14 12.21 -8.54
N SER A 375 -34.69 12.01 -7.30
CA SER A 375 -35.57 11.66 -6.20
C SER A 375 -35.28 12.43 -4.93
N ARG A 376 -36.34 12.89 -4.26
CA ARG A 376 -36.29 13.56 -2.95
C ARG A 376 -35.36 14.79 -2.93
N ILE A 377 -35.45 15.61 -3.98
CA ILE A 377 -34.69 16.86 -4.10
C ILE A 377 -35.63 18.04 -3.89
N PRO A 378 -35.42 18.87 -2.86
CA PRO A 378 -36.21 20.06 -2.64
C PRO A 378 -35.79 21.17 -3.62
N VAL A 379 -36.78 21.77 -4.28
CA VAL A 379 -36.60 22.82 -5.28
C VAL A 379 -37.15 24.11 -4.70
N ASN A 380 -36.24 24.89 -4.08
CA ASN A 380 -36.60 26.13 -3.37
C ASN A 380 -36.44 27.39 -4.24
N LYS A 381 -35.79 27.26 -5.40
CA LYS A 381 -35.51 28.34 -6.37
C LYS A 381 -35.76 27.82 -7.79
N LYS A 382 -35.56 28.68 -8.80
CA LYS A 382 -35.58 28.22 -10.20
C LYS A 382 -34.44 27.21 -10.42
N PHE A 383 -34.80 25.96 -10.63
CA PHE A 383 -33.93 24.82 -10.89
C PHE A 383 -34.06 24.43 -12.36
N THR A 384 -32.95 24.39 -13.09
CA THR A 384 -32.94 24.15 -14.53
C THR A 384 -31.96 23.03 -14.87
N ILE A 385 -32.43 22.00 -15.56
CA ILE A 385 -31.56 20.99 -16.17
C ILE A 385 -31.22 21.47 -17.58
N ALA A 386 -29.94 21.71 -17.82
CA ALA A 386 -29.41 22.19 -19.09
C ALA A 386 -29.04 21.06 -20.08
N HIS A 387 -28.97 19.81 -19.60
CA HIS A 387 -28.76 18.63 -20.45
C HIS A 387 -29.91 18.45 -21.45
N ASN A 388 -29.60 17.91 -22.63
CA ASN A 388 -30.61 17.47 -23.59
C ASN A 388 -31.17 16.12 -23.14
N LEU A 389 -32.43 16.09 -22.69
CA LEU A 389 -33.00 14.89 -22.08
C LEU A 389 -33.90 14.11 -23.04
N GLN A 390 -33.58 12.82 -23.24
CA GLN A 390 -34.51 11.87 -23.86
C GLN A 390 -35.60 11.49 -22.87
N SER A 391 -35.26 11.21 -21.61
CA SER A 391 -36.23 10.93 -20.56
C SER A 391 -35.84 11.51 -19.21
N ALA A 392 -36.85 11.88 -18.43
CA ALA A 392 -36.70 12.36 -17.06
C ALA A 392 -37.71 11.66 -16.15
N ARG A 393 -37.20 11.04 -15.09
CA ARG A 393 -37.99 10.48 -14.00
C ARG A 393 -37.81 11.34 -12.75
N LEU A 394 -38.88 11.97 -12.30
CA LEU A 394 -38.91 12.77 -11.08
C LEU A 394 -39.74 12.02 -10.03
N SER A 395 -39.21 11.87 -8.82
CA SER A 395 -39.88 11.18 -7.73
C SER A 395 -39.78 11.96 -6.42
N TYR A 396 -40.88 12.24 -5.74
CA TYR A 396 -40.86 12.98 -4.46
C TYR A 396 -40.12 14.33 -4.55
N ILE A 397 -40.28 15.06 -5.66
CA ILE A 397 -39.64 16.37 -5.88
C ILE A 397 -40.58 17.44 -5.34
N THR A 398 -40.19 18.14 -4.27
CA THR A 398 -41.00 19.22 -3.71
C THR A 398 -40.59 20.57 -4.30
N VAL A 399 -41.54 21.30 -4.89
CA VAL A 399 -41.30 22.63 -5.48
C VAL A 399 -41.94 23.70 -4.59
N ALA A 400 -41.14 24.61 -4.06
CA ALA A 400 -41.65 25.71 -3.23
C ALA A 400 -42.53 26.68 -4.05
N ARG A 401 -43.44 27.41 -3.39
CA ARG A 401 -44.47 28.28 -4.02
C ARG A 401 -43.94 29.32 -5.04
N ARG A 402 -42.67 29.71 -4.97
CA ARG A 402 -42.02 30.67 -5.88
C ARG A 402 -40.86 30.07 -6.68
N ALA A 403 -40.66 28.76 -6.55
CA ALA A 403 -39.66 28.03 -7.28
C ALA A 403 -40.22 27.56 -8.62
N SER A 404 -39.33 27.13 -9.52
CA SER A 404 -39.73 26.49 -10.78
C SER A 404 -38.73 25.41 -11.13
N PHE A 405 -39.21 24.36 -11.79
CA PHE A 405 -38.38 23.29 -12.31
C PHE A 405 -38.46 23.31 -13.83
N ASN A 406 -37.33 23.47 -14.51
CA ASN A 406 -37.30 23.68 -15.96
C ASN A 406 -36.32 22.72 -16.65
N PHE A 407 -36.66 22.32 -17.88
CA PHE A 407 -35.76 21.62 -18.79
C PHE A 407 -35.36 22.58 -19.91
N ALA A 408 -34.10 23.03 -19.95
CA ALA A 408 -33.69 24.11 -20.85
C ALA A 408 -33.84 23.73 -22.34
N GLN A 409 -33.61 22.46 -22.67
CA GLN A 409 -33.71 21.93 -24.03
C GLN A 409 -34.98 21.09 -24.24
N GLY A 410 -35.91 21.11 -23.28
CA GLY A 410 -37.05 20.20 -23.25
C GLY A 410 -36.70 18.79 -22.76
N CYS A 411 -37.72 17.93 -22.69
CA CYS A 411 -37.61 16.53 -22.34
C CYS A 411 -38.64 15.73 -23.14
N LYS A 412 -38.22 14.70 -23.89
CA LYS A 412 -39.15 13.93 -24.73
C LYS A 412 -40.14 13.11 -23.91
N ASN A 413 -39.68 12.49 -22.82
CA ASN A 413 -40.48 11.63 -21.96
C ASN A 413 -40.33 12.05 -20.50
N LEU A 414 -41.36 12.67 -19.93
CA LEU A 414 -41.38 13.07 -18.52
C LEU A 414 -42.29 12.12 -17.71
N CYS A 415 -41.73 11.51 -16.68
CA CYS A 415 -42.47 10.67 -15.73
C CYS A 415 -42.39 11.30 -14.34
N LEU A 416 -43.55 11.55 -13.73
CA LEU A 416 -43.68 12.13 -12.39
C LEU A 416 -44.26 11.09 -11.43
N PHE A 417 -43.66 10.97 -10.25
CA PHE A 417 -44.11 10.08 -9.19
C PHE A 417 -44.15 10.86 -7.88
N ASP A 418 -45.34 11.05 -7.30
CA ASP A 418 -45.51 11.68 -5.98
C ASP A 418 -44.77 13.03 -5.80
N CYS A 419 -44.81 13.93 -6.80
CA CYS A 419 -44.12 15.23 -6.81
C CYS A 419 -45.00 16.39 -6.34
#